data_AF-A0A7C0ZTJ0-F1
#
_entry.id   AF-A0A7C0ZTJ0-F1
#
_cell.length_a   1.000
_cell.length_b   1.000
_cell.length_c   1.000
_cell.angle_alpha   90.00
_cell.angle_beta   90.00
_cell.angle_gamma   90.00
#
_symmetry.space_group_name_H-M   'P 1'
#
loop_
_entity.id
_entity.type
_entity.pdbx_description
1 polymer ?
#
loop_
_entity_poly.entity_id
_entity_poly.type
_entity_poly.pdbx_seq_one_letter_code
_entity_poly.pdbx_strand_id
1 'polypeptide(L)'
;ELNLPHPNWIPGVTRTGFGGEGKEIDMYDLLRAALRQRPRYIIVGEVRGREAYVMFQAMATGHTTYSTFHAESARALVHRFTQEPMNIPRIMFSSLDAIIIQKFVRIKGRPYRKMAEVVEIADVDPTTMEILTNKPFLWNPETNDFEYTGKSKVFERFSRMTGISEEAFEDEMARRTKILEWMLSKGIRDYKEVSTIIFTYYNKPEDILEKVFGRVQARAELREKASESV
;
A
#
# COMPACT_ATOMS: atom_id res chain seq x y z
N GLU A 1 -11.38 -12.90 5.92
CA GLU A 1 -11.60 -11.67 5.12
C GLU A 1 -10.54 -11.51 4.05
N LEU A 2 -9.25 -11.58 4.40
CA LEU A 2 -8.17 -11.64 3.40
C LEU A 2 -8.12 -13.02 2.74
N ASN A 3 -7.95 -13.02 1.42
CA ASN A 3 -7.66 -14.21 0.63
C ASN A 3 -6.48 -13.88 -0.29
N LEU A 4 -5.31 -14.42 0.04
CA LEU A 4 -4.07 -14.15 -0.69
C LEU A 4 -3.66 -15.39 -1.48
N PRO A 5 -3.31 -15.25 -2.77
CA PRO A 5 -2.80 -16.35 -3.58
C PRO A 5 -1.33 -16.70 -3.25
N HIS A 6 -0.69 -16.00 -2.32
CA HIS A 6 0.72 -16.18 -1.99
C HIS A 6 0.93 -17.48 -1.17
N PRO A 7 1.81 -18.41 -1.61
CA PRO A 7 1.96 -19.71 -0.96
C PRO A 7 2.62 -19.63 0.42
N ASN A 8 3.56 -18.70 0.62
CA ASN A 8 4.20 -18.46 1.91
C ASN A 8 3.44 -17.38 2.67
N TRP A 9 2.24 -17.73 3.14
CA TRP A 9 1.36 -16.88 3.93
C TRP A 9 0.94 -17.62 5.20
N ILE A 10 1.14 -16.97 6.35
CA ILE A 10 0.73 -17.47 7.66
C ILE A 10 -0.47 -16.63 8.13
N PRO A 11 -1.71 -17.15 8.08
CA PRO A 11 -2.87 -16.44 8.59
C PRO A 11 -2.93 -16.51 10.13
N GLY A 12 -3.10 -15.37 10.78
CA GLY A 12 -3.41 -15.27 12.20
C GLY A 12 -4.85 -14.78 12.41
N VAL A 13 -5.56 -15.39 13.35
CA VAL A 13 -6.93 -14.98 13.74
C VAL A 13 -6.98 -14.86 15.25
N THR A 14 -7.67 -13.82 15.75
CA THR A 14 -7.84 -13.60 17.19
C THR A 14 -8.72 -14.69 17.80
N ARG A 15 -8.56 -14.91 19.11
CA ARG A 15 -9.37 -15.87 19.87
C ARG A 15 -9.89 -15.19 21.13
N THR A 16 -11.20 -15.07 21.24
CA THR A 16 -11.84 -14.71 22.50
C THR A 16 -11.77 -15.89 23.47
N GLY A 17 -11.39 -15.65 24.72
CA GLY A 17 -11.52 -16.66 25.77
C GLY A 17 -12.99 -16.84 26.12
N PHE A 18 -13.53 -18.05 26.01
CA PHE A 18 -14.91 -18.34 26.38
C PHE A 18 -14.93 -19.14 27.70
N GLY A 19 -15.69 -18.68 28.69
CA GLY A 19 -15.98 -19.47 29.91
C GLY A 19 -14.83 -19.71 30.88
N GLY A 20 -13.73 -18.94 30.81
CA GLY A 20 -12.57 -19.11 31.70
C GLY A 20 -11.60 -20.23 31.29
N GLU A 21 -11.90 -20.96 30.22
CA GLU A 21 -10.98 -21.95 29.63
C GLU A 21 -10.37 -21.39 28.34
N GLY A 22 -9.04 -21.31 28.32
CA GLY A 22 -8.27 -20.83 27.17
C GLY A 22 -7.84 -19.36 27.27
N LYS A 23 -6.56 -19.11 26.98
CA LYS A 23 -5.98 -17.77 26.95
C LYS A 23 -6.60 -16.94 25.81
N GLU A 24 -7.09 -15.74 26.11
CA GLU A 24 -7.44 -14.75 25.09
C GLU A 24 -6.21 -14.41 24.23
N ILE A 25 -6.39 -14.33 22.92
CA ILE A 25 -5.34 -13.95 21.97
C ILE A 25 -5.89 -12.79 21.14
N ASP A 26 -5.39 -11.60 21.40
CA ASP A 26 -5.77 -10.40 20.67
C ASP A 26 -4.81 -10.10 19.51
N MET A 27 -5.06 -9.01 18.78
CA MET A 27 -4.20 -8.61 17.65
C MET A 27 -2.79 -8.22 18.10
N TYR A 28 -2.64 -7.70 19.32
CA TYR A 28 -1.35 -7.33 19.88
C TYR A 28 -0.48 -8.58 20.10
N ASP A 29 -1.05 -9.64 20.66
CA ASP A 29 -0.37 -10.93 20.84
C ASP A 29 0.08 -11.52 19.50
N LEU A 30 -0.81 -11.52 18.50
CA LEU A 30 -0.51 -12.03 17.15
C LEU A 30 0.59 -11.24 16.46
N LEU A 31 0.55 -9.90 16.51
CA LEU A 31 1.58 -9.05 15.90
C LEU A 31 2.95 -9.27 16.55
N ARG A 32 3.01 -9.35 17.89
CA ARG A 32 4.27 -9.65 18.58
C ARG A 32 4.84 -11.01 18.22
N ALA A 33 3.99 -12.02 18.07
CA ALA A 33 4.41 -13.34 17.62
C ALA A 33 4.91 -13.31 16.17
N ALA A 34 4.18 -12.63 15.27
CA ALA A 34 4.55 -12.49 13.87
C ALA A 34 5.93 -11.84 13.70
N LEU A 35 6.26 -10.80 14.47
CA LEU A 35 7.56 -10.13 14.40
C LEU A 35 8.76 -11.05 14.69
N ARG A 36 8.57 -12.14 15.45
CA ARG A 36 9.63 -13.12 15.70
C ARG A 36 9.93 -14.00 14.49
N GLN A 37 9.03 -14.02 13.50
CA GLN A 37 9.19 -14.78 12.26
C GLN A 37 9.93 -14.00 11.17
N ARG A 38 10.35 -12.75 11.45
CA ARG A 38 10.99 -11.83 10.49
C ARG A 38 10.21 -11.72 9.17
N PRO A 39 8.91 -11.39 9.22
CA PRO A 39 8.07 -11.33 8.03
C PRO A 39 8.51 -10.18 7.12
N ARG A 40 8.46 -10.38 5.80
CA ARG A 40 8.68 -9.27 4.86
C ARG A 40 7.49 -8.30 4.82
N TYR A 41 6.29 -8.86 4.91
CA TYR A 41 5.02 -8.12 4.89
C TYR A 41 4.17 -8.51 6.08
N ILE A 42 3.57 -7.52 6.74
CA ILE A 42 2.56 -7.72 7.78
C ILE A 42 1.27 -7.04 7.33
N ILE A 43 0.16 -7.77 7.35
CA ILE A 43 -1.15 -7.21 7.05
C ILE A 43 -2.01 -7.36 8.30
N VAL A 44 -2.36 -6.23 8.90
CA VAL A 44 -3.36 -6.17 9.98
C VAL A 44 -4.71 -5.91 9.33
N GLY A 45 -5.76 -6.63 9.71
CA GLY A 45 -7.09 -6.45 9.13
C GLY A 45 -7.58 -5.02 9.31
N GLU A 46 -7.86 -4.64 10.56
CA GLU A 46 -8.22 -3.28 10.95
C GLU A 46 -7.61 -2.97 12.31
N VAL A 47 -6.95 -1.82 12.43
CA VAL A 47 -6.39 -1.36 13.70
C VAL A 47 -7.45 -0.57 14.48
N ARG A 48 -7.65 -0.95 15.74
CA ARG A 48 -8.65 -0.43 16.67
C ARG A 48 -8.10 -0.12 18.06
N GLY A 49 -6.89 -0.57 18.41
CA GLY A 49 -6.31 -0.38 19.74
C GLY A 49 -4.80 -0.59 19.82
N ARG A 50 -4.35 -1.14 20.95
CA ARG A 50 -2.93 -1.21 21.36
C ARG A 50 -2.00 -1.91 20.35
N GLU A 51 -2.54 -2.75 19.47
CA GLU A 51 -1.81 -3.37 18.36
C GLU A 51 -1.21 -2.33 17.40
N ALA A 52 -1.79 -1.12 17.33
CA ALA A 52 -1.26 0.00 16.57
C ALA A 52 0.21 0.28 16.90
N TYR A 53 0.57 0.26 18.18
CA TYR A 53 1.93 0.59 18.62
C TYR A 53 2.93 -0.44 18.08
N VAL A 54 2.59 -1.73 18.16
CA VAL A 54 3.41 -2.82 17.62
C VAL A 54 3.52 -2.71 16.10
N MET A 55 2.44 -2.32 15.41
CA MET A 55 2.45 -2.09 13.97
C MET A 55 3.40 -0.95 13.57
N PHE A 56 3.34 0.20 14.24
CA PHE A 56 4.25 1.32 13.98
C PHE A 56 5.71 0.99 14.34
N GLN A 57 5.95 0.18 15.37
CA GLN A 57 7.29 -0.37 15.64
C GLN A 57 7.79 -1.31 14.54
N ALA A 58 6.89 -2.12 13.97
CA ALA A 58 7.23 -2.98 12.83
C ALA A 58 7.67 -2.15 11.62
N MET A 59 6.94 -1.08 11.30
CA MET A 59 7.30 -0.12 10.25
C MET A 59 8.69 0.48 10.50
N ALA A 60 8.93 1.01 11.71
CA ALA A 60 10.20 1.64 12.07
C ALA A 60 11.41 0.67 12.04
N THR A 61 11.16 -0.64 12.15
CA THR A 61 12.19 -1.69 12.07
C THR A 61 12.32 -2.31 10.69
N GLY A 62 11.69 -1.71 9.66
CA GLY A 62 11.85 -2.10 8.26
C GLY A 62 10.91 -3.19 7.76
N HIS A 63 9.86 -3.54 8.51
CA HIS A 63 8.83 -4.46 8.06
C HIS A 63 7.78 -3.69 7.25
N THR A 64 7.50 -4.10 6.01
CA THR A 64 6.43 -3.46 5.24
C THR A 64 5.09 -3.85 5.83
N THR A 65 4.29 -2.88 6.26
CA THR A 65 3.00 -3.13 6.90
C THR A 65 1.83 -2.49 6.17
N TYR A 66 0.70 -3.18 6.14
CA TYR A 66 -0.57 -2.64 5.66
C TYR A 66 -1.65 -2.84 6.71
N SER A 67 -2.58 -1.90 6.80
CA SER A 67 -3.79 -2.04 7.60
C SER A 67 -4.94 -1.24 7.01
N THR A 68 -6.17 -1.63 7.36
CA THR A 68 -7.30 -0.71 7.25
C THR A 68 -7.50 0.07 8.54
N PHE A 69 -8.14 1.23 8.42
CA PHE A 69 -8.47 2.10 9.55
C PHE A 69 -9.69 2.95 9.23
N HIS A 70 -10.58 3.14 10.19
CA HIS A 70 -11.78 3.94 9.99
C HIS A 70 -11.49 5.44 10.19
N ALA A 71 -11.40 6.21 9.11
CA ALA A 71 -11.23 7.66 9.17
C ALA A 71 -11.72 8.35 7.88
N GLU A 72 -12.28 9.55 8.05
CA GLU A 72 -12.80 10.38 6.94
C GLU A 72 -11.71 11.18 6.20
N SER A 73 -10.52 11.28 6.79
CA SER A 73 -9.36 12.01 6.22
C SER A 73 -8.06 11.58 6.88
N ALA A 74 -6.92 11.89 6.27
CA ALA A 74 -5.60 11.66 6.87
C ALA A 74 -5.43 12.40 8.21
N ARG A 75 -5.95 13.63 8.33
CA ARG A 75 -5.92 14.39 9.59
C ARG A 75 -6.72 13.69 10.70
N ALA A 76 -7.92 13.19 10.37
CA ALA A 76 -8.75 12.44 11.32
C ALA A 76 -8.08 11.12 11.72
N LEU A 77 -7.43 10.44 10.78
CA LEU A 77 -6.64 9.23 11.04
C LEU A 77 -5.54 9.51 12.05
N VAL A 78 -4.71 10.53 11.82
CA VAL A 78 -3.64 10.96 12.74
C VAL A 78 -4.21 11.24 14.12
N HIS A 79 -5.28 12.04 14.20
CA HIS A 79 -5.92 12.36 15.47
C HIS A 79 -6.33 11.09 16.23
N ARG A 80 -7.01 10.14 15.58
CA ARG A 80 -7.45 8.90 16.24
C ARG A 80 -6.28 8.04 16.71
N PHE A 81 -5.23 7.88 15.90
CA PHE A 81 -4.04 7.12 16.30
C PHE A 81 -3.31 7.75 17.49
N THR A 82 -3.30 9.08 17.60
CA THR A 82 -2.65 9.78 18.74
C THR A 82 -3.45 9.72 20.04
N GLN A 83 -4.69 9.23 20.02
CA GLN A 83 -5.55 9.11 21.20
C GLN A 83 -5.59 7.66 21.72
N GLU A 84 -5.97 7.50 22.99
CA GLU A 84 -6.30 6.17 23.52
C GLU A 84 -7.45 5.53 22.71
N PRO A 85 -7.44 4.20 22.47
CA PRO A 85 -6.55 3.18 23.06
C PRO A 85 -5.24 2.91 22.28
N MET A 86 -4.88 3.74 21.29
CA MET A 86 -3.70 3.52 20.44
C MET A 86 -2.48 4.32 20.91
N ASN A 87 -2.69 5.58 21.28
CA ASN A 87 -1.70 6.48 21.88
C ASN A 87 -0.35 6.50 21.14
N ILE A 88 -0.39 6.63 19.81
CA ILE A 88 0.80 6.64 18.96
C ILE A 88 1.44 8.04 18.98
N PRO A 89 2.72 8.15 19.38
CA PRO A 89 3.47 9.41 19.28
C PRO A 89 3.53 9.91 17.83
N ARG A 90 3.28 11.21 17.63
CA ARG A 90 3.29 11.85 16.29
C ARG A 90 4.58 11.60 15.51
N ILE A 91 5.72 11.54 16.19
CA ILE A 91 7.02 11.29 15.57
C ILE A 91 7.09 9.92 14.85
N MET A 92 6.31 8.92 15.29
CA MET A 92 6.28 7.59 14.66
C MET A 92 5.60 7.59 13.28
N PHE A 93 4.84 8.64 12.94
CA PHE A 93 4.22 8.75 11.61
C PHE A 93 5.24 8.93 10.49
N SER A 94 6.49 9.28 10.79
CA SER A 94 7.60 9.25 9.84
C SER A 94 7.80 7.86 9.21
N SER A 95 7.35 6.78 9.86
CA SER A 95 7.43 5.40 9.37
C SER A 95 6.25 4.97 8.49
N LEU A 96 5.18 5.78 8.38
CA LEU A 96 4.02 5.49 7.55
C LEU A 96 4.21 6.14 6.18
N ASP A 97 4.31 5.39 5.09
CA ASP A 97 4.57 6.00 3.76
C ASP A 97 3.34 6.71 3.17
N ALA A 98 2.18 6.06 3.21
CA ALA A 98 0.97 6.54 2.53
C ALA A 98 -0.33 6.11 3.22
N ILE A 99 -1.35 6.92 3.02
CA ILE A 99 -2.73 6.74 3.47
C ILE A 99 -3.62 6.83 2.24
N ILE A 100 -4.46 5.82 2.01
CA ILE A 100 -5.44 5.83 0.91
C ILE A 100 -6.82 6.06 1.52
N ILE A 101 -7.47 7.17 1.16
CA ILE A 101 -8.82 7.48 1.63
C ILE A 101 -9.83 6.92 0.65
N GLN A 102 -10.68 6.00 1.12
CA GLN A 102 -11.80 5.47 0.35
C GLN A 102 -13.10 6.13 0.80
N LYS A 103 -13.91 6.58 -0.16
CA LYS A 103 -15.23 7.17 0.09
C LYS A 103 -16.33 6.39 -0.63
N PHE A 104 -17.48 6.32 0.03
CA PHE A 104 -18.72 5.89 -0.59
C PHE A 104 -19.46 7.14 -1.10
N VAL A 105 -19.70 7.20 -2.41
CA VAL A 105 -20.29 8.36 -3.07
C VAL A 105 -21.46 7.91 -3.96
N ARG A 106 -22.43 8.81 -4.18
CA ARG A 106 -23.51 8.58 -5.14
C ARG A 106 -23.30 9.45 -6.37
N ILE A 107 -23.11 8.83 -7.53
CA ILE A 107 -22.95 9.52 -8.81
C ILE A 107 -24.16 9.16 -9.66
N LYS A 108 -24.93 10.17 -10.10
CA LYS A 108 -26.18 9.97 -10.86
C LYS A 108 -27.13 8.95 -10.19
N GLY A 109 -27.26 9.03 -8.86
CA GLY A 109 -28.12 8.16 -8.05
C GLY A 109 -27.58 6.74 -7.79
N ARG A 110 -26.48 6.34 -8.42
CA ARG A 110 -25.87 5.01 -8.21
C ARG A 110 -24.74 5.07 -7.17
N PRO A 111 -24.65 4.09 -6.26
CA PRO A 111 -23.58 4.04 -5.27
C PRO A 111 -22.27 3.56 -5.90
N TYR A 112 -21.17 4.23 -5.57
CA TYR A 112 -19.81 3.87 -5.96
C TYR A 112 -18.88 3.96 -4.74
N ARG A 113 -17.88 3.08 -4.70
CA ARG A 113 -16.70 3.29 -3.87
C ARG A 113 -15.62 3.92 -4.72
N LYS A 114 -15.06 5.04 -4.27
CA LYS A 114 -13.99 5.77 -4.94
C LYS A 114 -12.83 5.94 -3.98
N MET A 115 -11.61 5.74 -4.47
CA MET A 115 -10.45 6.30 -3.79
C MET A 115 -10.58 7.81 -3.95
N ALA A 116 -10.68 8.55 -2.86
CA ALA A 116 -10.88 9.99 -2.89
C ALA A 116 -9.55 10.74 -3.00
N GLU A 117 -8.56 10.27 -2.25
CA GLU A 117 -7.21 10.81 -2.28
C GLU A 117 -6.21 9.76 -1.78
N VAL A 118 -4.99 9.84 -2.32
CA VAL A 118 -3.79 9.24 -1.74
C VAL A 118 -3.04 10.35 -1.03
N VAL A 119 -2.70 10.14 0.24
CA VAL A 119 -1.94 11.08 1.05
C VAL A 119 -0.64 10.42 1.47
N GLU A 120 0.48 10.96 1.03
CA GLU A 120 1.81 10.53 1.43
C GLU A 120 2.24 11.27 2.69
N ILE A 121 2.94 10.59 3.59
CA ILE A 121 3.66 11.26 4.69
C ILE A 121 5.07 11.56 4.21
N ALA A 122 5.35 12.86 4.03
CA ALA A 122 6.64 13.31 3.57
C ALA A 122 7.66 13.31 4.71
N ASP A 123 7.30 13.92 5.84
CA ASP A 123 8.14 14.02 7.03
C ASP A 123 7.32 14.41 8.27
N VAL A 124 7.95 14.42 9.45
CA VAL A 124 7.40 14.99 10.68
C VAL A 124 8.37 16.02 11.23
N ASP A 125 7.92 17.27 11.37
CA ASP A 125 8.76 18.33 11.94
C ASP A 125 9.14 17.98 13.39
N PRO A 126 10.44 17.90 13.72
CA PRO A 126 10.89 17.44 15.04
C PRO A 126 10.61 18.43 16.16
N THR A 127 10.29 19.68 15.85
CA THR A 127 10.02 20.74 16.83
C THR A 127 8.52 20.91 17.05
N THR A 128 7.75 21.07 15.97
CA THR A 128 6.31 21.33 16.03
C THR A 128 5.48 20.04 16.10
N MET A 129 6.07 18.89 15.77
CA MET A 129 5.37 17.61 15.59
C MET A 129 4.27 17.68 14.52
N GLU A 130 4.38 18.63 13.59
CA GLU A 130 3.53 18.73 12.42
C GLU A 130 3.91 17.65 11.42
N ILE A 131 2.89 16.94 10.91
CA ILE A 131 3.08 15.90 9.90
C ILE A 131 2.95 16.56 8.54
N LEU A 132 4.06 16.59 7.79
CA LEU A 132 4.12 17.10 6.44
C LEU A 132 3.56 16.04 5.49
N THR A 133 2.62 16.44 4.65
CA THR A 133 1.92 15.51 3.73
C THR A 133 1.96 15.99 2.30
N ASN A 134 1.89 15.04 1.37
CA ASN A 134 1.73 15.30 -0.06
C ASN A 134 0.52 14.52 -0.59
N LYS A 135 -0.16 15.02 -1.62
CA LYS A 135 -1.32 14.35 -2.22
C LYS A 135 -1.06 14.07 -3.69
N PRO A 136 -0.42 12.93 -4.03
CA PRO A 136 -0.10 12.61 -5.42
C PRO A 136 -1.34 12.37 -6.27
N PHE A 137 -2.40 11.77 -5.71
CA PHE A 137 -3.61 11.43 -6.45
C PHE A 137 -4.85 11.97 -5.76
N LEU A 138 -5.72 12.62 -6.54
CA LEU A 138 -7.03 13.11 -6.10
C LEU A 138 -8.10 12.68 -7.09
N TRP A 139 -9.27 12.29 -6.58
CA TRP A 139 -10.43 12.00 -7.42
C TRP A 139 -11.28 13.25 -7.60
N ASN A 140 -11.55 13.60 -8.86
CA ASN A 140 -12.42 14.69 -9.24
C ASN A 140 -13.86 14.17 -9.42
N PRO A 141 -14.83 14.58 -8.57
CA PRO A 141 -16.20 14.10 -8.66
C PRO A 141 -16.98 14.62 -9.88
N GLU A 142 -16.57 15.76 -10.44
CA GLU A 142 -17.25 16.39 -11.58
C GLU A 142 -16.94 15.66 -12.88
N THR A 143 -15.65 15.38 -13.12
CA THR A 143 -15.18 14.61 -14.30
C THR A 143 -15.26 13.10 -14.08
N ASN A 144 -15.37 12.67 -12.82
CA ASN A 144 -15.27 11.27 -12.40
C ASN A 144 -13.93 10.62 -12.81
N ASP A 145 -12.86 11.40 -12.79
CA ASP A 145 -11.50 10.97 -13.13
C ASP A 145 -10.51 11.23 -11.99
N PHE A 146 -9.31 10.69 -12.11
CA PHE A 146 -8.21 10.89 -11.17
C PHE A 146 -7.21 11.90 -11.72
N GLU A 147 -6.82 12.85 -10.89
CA GLU A 147 -5.77 13.81 -11.17
C GLU A 147 -4.49 13.35 -10.45
N TYR A 148 -3.41 13.18 -11.23
CA TYR A 148 -2.06 12.98 -10.70
C TYR A 148 -1.36 14.35 -10.65
N THR A 149 -0.83 14.71 -9.49
CA THR A 149 -0.19 16.04 -9.31
C THR A 149 1.24 16.11 -9.86
N GLY A 150 1.78 14.99 -10.36
CA GLY A 150 3.13 14.93 -10.92
C GLY A 150 4.25 14.82 -9.88
N LYS A 151 3.93 14.72 -8.58
CA LYS A 151 4.94 14.73 -7.51
C LYS A 151 4.64 13.68 -6.45
N SER A 152 5.59 12.78 -6.23
CA SER A 152 5.58 11.81 -5.12
C SER A 152 6.78 12.02 -4.20
N LYS A 153 6.51 12.34 -2.93
CA LYS A 153 7.52 12.49 -1.88
C LYS A 153 8.07 11.15 -1.41
N VAL A 154 7.23 10.11 -1.44
CA VAL A 154 7.66 8.73 -1.18
C VAL A 154 8.66 8.30 -2.26
N PHE A 155 8.36 8.58 -3.53
CA PHE A 155 9.28 8.28 -4.61
C PHE A 155 10.56 9.12 -4.54
N GLU A 156 10.48 10.42 -4.25
CA GLU A 156 11.66 11.27 -4.07
C GLU A 156 12.61 10.70 -3.00
N ARG A 157 12.07 10.19 -1.89
CA ARG A 157 12.85 9.48 -0.86
C ARG A 157 13.46 8.18 -1.38
N PHE A 158 12.67 7.37 -2.09
CA PHE A 158 13.12 6.11 -2.67
C PHE A 158 14.23 6.30 -3.72
N SER A 159 14.10 7.30 -4.60
CA SER A 159 15.09 7.70 -5.59
C SER A 159 16.41 8.06 -4.93
N ARG A 160 16.40 8.89 -3.87
CA ARG A 160 17.61 9.23 -3.10
C ARG A 160 18.29 8.01 -2.46
N MET A 161 17.51 7.02 -2.02
CA MET A 161 18.03 5.80 -1.38
C MET A 161 18.60 4.79 -2.37
N THR A 162 18.05 4.73 -3.58
CA THR A 162 18.36 3.67 -4.57
C THR A 162 19.17 4.16 -5.77
N GLY A 163 19.21 5.47 -6.01
CA GLY A 163 19.82 6.06 -7.21
C GLY A 163 18.90 6.07 -8.45
N ILE A 164 17.71 5.49 -8.36
CA ILE A 164 16.76 5.41 -9.49
C ILE A 164 16.30 6.82 -9.88
N SER A 165 16.39 7.15 -11.17
CA SER A 165 15.99 8.47 -11.70
C SER A 165 14.47 8.64 -11.74
N GLU A 166 14.02 9.90 -11.83
CA GLU A 166 12.59 10.22 -12.01
C GLU A 166 12.04 9.67 -13.33
N GLU A 167 12.83 9.76 -14.40
CA GLU A 167 12.51 9.18 -15.71
C GLU A 167 12.26 7.67 -15.62
N ALA A 168 13.19 6.93 -15.01
CA ALA A 168 13.07 5.47 -14.82
C ALA A 168 11.79 5.07 -14.05
N PHE A 169 11.40 5.90 -13.08
CA PHE A 169 10.17 5.67 -12.33
C PHE A 169 8.93 5.94 -13.16
N GLU A 170 8.91 7.03 -13.92
CA GLU A 170 7.82 7.33 -14.83
C GLU A 170 7.64 6.22 -15.87
N ASP A 171 8.75 5.69 -16.41
CA ASP A 171 8.74 4.59 -17.37
C ASP A 171 8.23 3.30 -16.75
N GLU A 172 8.72 2.90 -15.58
CA GLU A 172 8.20 1.72 -14.87
C GLU A 172 6.72 1.90 -14.45
N MET A 173 6.30 3.11 -14.08
CA MET A 173 4.90 3.42 -13.76
C MET A 173 4.01 3.30 -15.01
N ALA A 174 4.45 3.86 -16.14
CA ALA A 174 3.76 3.77 -17.43
C ALA A 174 3.66 2.32 -17.90
N ARG A 175 4.75 1.54 -17.79
CA ARG A 175 4.80 0.12 -18.13
C ARG A 175 3.80 -0.69 -17.30
N ARG A 176 3.79 -0.49 -15.98
CA ARG A 176 2.81 -1.15 -15.08
C ARG A 176 1.37 -0.76 -15.38
N THR A 177 1.14 0.50 -15.74
CA THR A 177 -0.19 0.99 -16.15
C THR A 177 -0.69 0.25 -17.38
N LYS A 178 0.13 0.18 -18.43
CA LYS A 178 -0.20 -0.53 -19.68
C LYS A 178 -0.44 -2.03 -19.44
N ILE A 179 0.28 -2.67 -18.52
CA ILE A 179 0.03 -4.07 -18.13
C ILE A 179 -1.36 -4.23 -17.48
N LEU A 180 -1.77 -3.31 -16.59
CA LEU A 180 -3.10 -3.32 -15.98
C LEU A 180 -4.21 -3.05 -16.99
N GLU A 181 -4.01 -2.11 -17.91
CA GLU A 181 -4.94 -1.83 -19.01
C GLU A 181 -5.07 -3.02 -19.96
N TRP A 182 -3.97 -3.70 -20.26
CA TRP A 182 -3.98 -4.92 -21.05
C TRP A 182 -4.79 -6.02 -20.37
N MET A 183 -4.61 -6.26 -19.06
CA MET A 183 -5.42 -7.20 -18.29
C MET A 183 -6.91 -6.87 -18.40
N LEU A 184 -7.28 -5.59 -18.27
CA LEU A 184 -8.64 -5.12 -18.41
C LEU A 184 -9.20 -5.38 -19.83
N SER A 185 -8.41 -5.10 -20.87
CA SER A 185 -8.80 -5.31 -22.28
C SER A 185 -9.06 -6.78 -22.61
N LYS A 186 -8.38 -7.69 -21.90
CA LYS A 186 -8.55 -9.15 -22.02
C LYS A 186 -9.63 -9.71 -21.11
N GLY A 187 -10.28 -8.87 -20.29
CA GLY A 187 -11.30 -9.31 -19.36
C GLY A 187 -10.77 -10.12 -18.18
N ILE A 188 -9.48 -10.03 -17.88
CA ILE A 188 -8.84 -10.76 -16.77
C ILE A 188 -9.22 -10.05 -15.47
N ARG A 189 -10.03 -10.73 -14.66
CA ARG A 189 -10.61 -10.18 -13.41
C ARG A 189 -10.45 -11.08 -12.19
N ASP A 190 -10.16 -12.37 -12.40
CA ASP A 190 -9.93 -13.28 -11.29
C ASP A 190 -8.60 -12.96 -10.58
N TYR A 191 -8.62 -12.93 -9.25
CA TYR A 191 -7.47 -12.49 -8.46
C TYR A 191 -6.26 -13.42 -8.58
N LYS A 192 -6.46 -14.72 -8.87
CA LYS A 192 -5.36 -15.68 -9.05
C LYS A 192 -4.68 -15.45 -10.40
N GLU A 193 -5.46 -15.21 -11.46
CA GLU A 193 -4.94 -14.86 -12.78
C GLU A 193 -4.15 -13.55 -12.73
N VAL A 194 -4.73 -12.50 -12.12
CA VAL A 194 -4.07 -11.21 -11.91
C VAL A 194 -2.77 -11.38 -11.12
N SER A 195 -2.80 -12.13 -10.02
CA SER A 195 -1.60 -12.39 -9.22
C SER A 195 -0.53 -13.16 -9.99
N THR A 196 -0.93 -14.09 -10.85
CA THR A 196 0.01 -14.85 -11.69
C THR A 196 0.72 -13.94 -12.67
N ILE A 197 0.00 -13.01 -13.29
CA ILE A 197 0.57 -12.03 -14.23
C ILE A 197 1.54 -11.09 -13.50
N ILE A 198 1.14 -10.54 -12.35
CA ILE A 198 1.99 -9.66 -11.54
C ILE A 198 3.25 -10.42 -11.09
N PHE A 199 3.11 -11.64 -10.58
CA PHE A 199 4.24 -12.47 -10.18
C PHE A 199 5.17 -12.78 -11.36
N THR A 200 4.62 -13.11 -12.52
CA THR A 200 5.41 -13.34 -13.73
C THR A 200 6.16 -12.08 -14.14
N TYR A 201 5.52 -10.90 -14.10
CA TYR A 201 6.18 -9.64 -14.42
C TYR A 201 7.38 -9.34 -13.51
N TYR A 202 7.30 -9.68 -12.21
CA TYR A 202 8.41 -9.49 -11.27
C TYR A 202 9.57 -10.47 -11.49
N ASN A 203 9.31 -11.71 -11.92
CA ASN A 203 10.34 -12.75 -12.04
C ASN A 203 10.87 -12.93 -13.47
N LYS A 204 10.02 -12.73 -14.46
CA LYS A 204 10.23 -12.91 -15.91
C LYS A 204 9.46 -11.83 -16.68
N PRO A 205 9.86 -10.55 -16.59
CA PRO A 205 9.16 -9.45 -17.23
C PRO A 205 8.95 -9.66 -18.74
N GLU A 206 9.89 -10.29 -19.42
CA GLU A 206 9.85 -10.60 -20.84
C GLU A 206 8.56 -11.32 -21.28
N ASP A 207 8.09 -12.30 -20.48
CA ASP A 207 6.91 -13.11 -20.80
C ASP A 207 5.62 -12.28 -20.80
N ILE A 208 5.57 -11.23 -19.97
CA ILE A 208 4.42 -10.33 -19.88
C ILE A 208 4.56 -9.21 -20.90
N LEU A 209 5.74 -8.61 -21.02
CA LEU A 209 5.98 -7.50 -21.94
C LEU A 209 5.76 -7.92 -23.40
N GLU A 210 6.17 -9.14 -23.79
CA GLU A 210 5.88 -9.65 -25.14
C GLU A 210 4.38 -9.79 -25.41
N LYS A 211 3.58 -10.20 -24.40
CA LYS A 211 2.12 -10.33 -24.53
C LYS A 211 1.40 -8.98 -24.60
N VAL A 212 1.96 -7.97 -23.95
CA VAL A 212 1.36 -6.63 -23.84
C VAL A 212 1.74 -5.76 -25.02
N PHE A 213 3.02 -5.77 -25.43
CA PHE A 213 3.57 -4.84 -26.43
C PHE A 213 3.96 -5.50 -27.76
N GLY A 214 3.96 -6.83 -27.83
CA GLY A 214 4.56 -7.56 -28.95
C GLY A 214 6.10 -7.57 -28.87
N ARG A 215 6.72 -8.52 -29.58
CA ARG A 215 8.16 -8.85 -29.43
C ARG A 215 9.12 -7.67 -29.64
N VAL A 216 8.83 -6.78 -30.59
CA VAL A 216 9.76 -5.68 -30.94
C VAL A 216 9.79 -4.63 -29.84
N GLN A 217 8.61 -4.18 -29.40
CA GLN A 217 8.50 -3.16 -28.36
C GLN A 217 8.86 -3.72 -26.98
N ALA A 218 8.56 -4.99 -26.70
CA ALA A 218 9.00 -5.64 -25.47
C ALA A 218 10.53 -5.66 -25.30
N ARG A 219 11.29 -5.85 -26.40
CA ARG A 219 12.76 -5.79 -26.36
C ARG A 219 13.30 -4.38 -26.06
N ALA A 220 12.60 -3.33 -26.48
CA ALA A 220 12.97 -1.96 -26.15
C ALA A 220 12.74 -1.70 -24.65
N GLU A 221 11.55 -2.03 -24.14
CA GLU A 221 11.16 -1.90 -22.74
C GLU A 221 12.09 -2.68 -21.79
N LEU A 222 12.53 -3.88 -22.20
CA LEU A 222 13.48 -4.68 -21.42
C LEU A 222 14.88 -4.08 -21.35
N ARG A 223 15.34 -3.43 -22.43
CA ARG A 223 16.66 -2.76 -22.46
C ARG A 223 16.67 -1.56 -21.54
N GLU A 224 15.62 -0.76 -21.59
CA GLU A 224 15.39 0.40 -20.73
C GLU A 224 15.33 -0.01 -19.25
N LYS A 225 14.50 -1.02 -18.92
CA LYS A 225 14.45 -1.59 -17.57
C LYS A 225 15.80 -2.08 -17.03
N ALA A 226 16.63 -2.68 -17.90
CA ALA A 226 17.95 -3.17 -17.50
C ALA A 226 18.95 -2.04 -17.21
N SER A 227 18.86 -0.91 -17.93
CA SER A 227 19.70 0.27 -17.65
C SER A 227 19.32 0.99 -16.35
N GLU A 228 18.08 0.87 -15.91
CA GLU A 228 17.54 1.48 -14.68
C GLU A 228 17.86 0.67 -13.40
N SER A 229 18.34 -0.57 -13.57
CA SER A 229 18.57 -1.53 -12.48
C SER A 229 19.98 -1.43 -11.85
N VAL A 230 20.79 -0.46 -12.27
CA VAL A 230 22.22 -0.30 -11.93
C VAL A 230 22.42 0.76 -10.86
#